data_AF-A0A965LSH8-F1
#
_entry.id   AF-A0A965LSH8-F1
#
_cell.length_a   1.000
_cell.length_b   1.000
_cell.length_c   1.000
_cell.angle_alpha   90.00
_cell.angle_beta   90.00
_cell.angle_gamma   90.00
#
_symmetry.space_group_name_H-M   'P 1'
#
loop_
_entity.id
_entity.type
_entity.pdbx_description
1 polymer ?
#
loop_
_entity_poly.entity_id
_entity_poly.type
_entity_poly.pdbx_seq_one_letter_code
_entity_poly.pdbx_strand_id
1 'polypeptide(L)'
;MVFDRQSELSSLMTEGYRAALPDAQFVDFDETTPEQVRASMNVMSPGDLVVLVQSGSFRLDNFRFRLELFKRELCVIEHPHLRRMQGDELATYVDAIAYDKEYYRTVGPKIKAAIDGAKRIVVSCAETELVYDGPFETAKLNTGDYAGMKNVGGQFPIGEVFTEPALLENVNGTVDLFAFADTNFELMVPERPIRATIEKGILVNVEYAPSEFVAMMDHIKADEALTVRELGFGMNRALTRHRFLKDVGSYERMC
;
A
#
# COMPACT_ATOMS: atom_id res chain seq x y z
N MET A 1 -4.78 3.74 20.98
CA MET A 1 -3.82 4.12 19.94
C MET A 1 -2.41 3.87 20.44
N VAL A 2 -1.57 3.27 19.60
CA VAL A 2 -0.13 3.14 19.83
C VAL A 2 0.58 4.07 18.85
N PHE A 3 1.50 4.90 19.33
CA PHE A 3 2.15 5.91 18.50
C PHE A 3 3.62 6.09 18.87
N ASP A 4 4.39 6.68 17.98
CA ASP A 4 5.71 7.23 18.28
C ASP A 4 5.75 8.72 17.90
N ARG A 5 6.86 9.40 18.17
CA ARG A 5 7.05 10.81 17.77
C ARG A 5 8.33 11.03 16.96
N GLN A 6 8.81 9.98 16.29
CA GLN A 6 10.11 10.01 15.62
C GLN A 6 10.08 10.56 14.19
N SER A 7 8.97 11.19 13.80
CA SER A 7 8.79 11.94 12.56
C SER A 7 7.73 13.01 12.75
N GLU A 8 7.81 14.05 11.94
CA GLU A 8 6.85 15.16 11.95
C GLU A 8 5.44 14.67 11.63
N LEU A 9 5.31 13.80 10.62
CA LEU A 9 4.02 13.24 10.23
C LEU A 9 3.43 12.31 11.31
N SER A 10 4.24 11.50 12.00
CA SER A 10 3.76 10.70 13.14
C SER A 10 3.24 11.57 14.29
N SER A 11 3.93 12.67 14.58
CA SER A 11 3.48 13.65 15.58
C SER A 11 2.18 14.33 15.16
N LEU A 12 2.09 14.79 13.90
CA LEU A 12 0.89 15.42 13.34
C LEU A 12 -0.33 14.48 13.40
N MET A 13 -0.16 13.23 12.97
CA MET A 13 -1.20 12.21 13.00
C MET A 13 -1.65 11.91 14.43
N THR A 14 -0.71 11.83 15.37
CA THR A 14 -0.99 11.62 16.80
C THR A 14 -1.87 12.73 17.37
N GLU A 15 -1.56 13.99 17.08
CA GLU A 15 -2.37 15.13 17.55
C GLU A 15 -3.75 15.16 16.87
N GLY A 16 -3.83 14.80 15.58
CA GLY A 16 -5.11 14.64 14.87
C GLY A 16 -6.02 13.60 15.54
N TYR A 17 -5.48 12.43 15.89
CA TYR A 17 -6.23 11.40 16.62
C TYR A 17 -6.57 11.81 18.05
N ARG A 18 -5.70 12.53 18.77
CA ARG A 18 -6.02 13.08 20.11
C ARG A 18 -7.20 14.03 20.07
N ALA A 19 -7.26 14.89 19.05
CA ALA A 19 -8.39 15.79 18.86
C ALA A 19 -9.68 15.05 18.48
N ALA A 20 -9.59 14.03 17.61
CA ALA A 20 -10.75 13.29 17.13
C ALA A 20 -11.28 12.24 18.13
N LEU A 21 -10.42 11.70 18.99
CA LEU A 21 -10.71 10.62 19.94
C LEU A 21 -10.15 10.98 21.34
N PRO A 22 -10.68 12.03 22.01
CA PRO A 22 -10.11 12.53 23.27
C PRO A 22 -10.17 11.52 24.42
N ASP A 23 -11.12 10.59 24.39
CA ASP A 23 -11.30 9.56 25.41
C ASP A 23 -10.51 8.27 25.13
N ALA A 24 -9.77 8.20 24.02
CA ALA A 24 -8.98 7.02 23.69
C ALA A 24 -7.77 6.87 24.62
N GLN A 25 -7.30 5.63 24.81
CA GLN A 25 -6.01 5.38 25.44
C GLN A 25 -4.87 5.66 24.45
N PHE A 26 -3.88 6.43 24.88
CA PHE A 26 -2.69 6.78 24.12
C PHE A 26 -1.45 6.11 24.74
N VAL A 27 -0.79 5.26 23.96
CA VAL A 27 0.41 4.52 24.38
C VAL A 27 1.58 4.96 23.51
N ASP A 28 2.55 5.65 24.11
CA ASP A 28 3.78 6.04 23.43
C ASP A 28 4.72 4.82 23.37
N PHE A 29 5.01 4.36 22.16
CA PHE A 29 5.80 3.16 21.90
C PHE A 29 7.27 3.34 22.32
N ASP A 30 7.80 4.56 22.28
CA ASP A 30 9.19 4.84 22.65
C ASP A 30 9.37 4.94 24.18
N GLU A 31 8.29 5.22 24.91
CA GLU A 31 8.29 5.37 26.38
C GLU A 31 7.71 4.14 27.11
N THR A 32 7.24 3.11 26.39
CA THR A 32 6.63 1.92 26.98
C THR A 32 7.34 0.63 26.56
N THR A 33 7.34 -0.35 27.46
CA THR A 33 7.92 -1.67 27.13
C THR A 33 6.96 -2.48 26.27
N PRO A 34 7.46 -3.45 25.47
CA PRO A 34 6.60 -4.36 24.72
C PRO A 34 5.55 -5.09 25.58
N GLU A 35 5.87 -5.41 26.83
CA GLU A 35 4.95 -6.03 27.79
C GLU A 35 3.80 -5.10 28.16
N GLN A 36 4.09 -3.81 28.34
CA GLN A 36 3.08 -2.80 28.65
C GLN A 36 2.16 -2.55 27.44
N VAL A 37 2.73 -2.48 26.24
CA VAL A 37 1.94 -2.40 25.00
C VAL A 37 1.04 -3.64 24.88
N ARG A 38 1.58 -4.84 25.07
CA ARG A 38 0.79 -6.09 25.07
C ARG A 38 -0.31 -6.09 26.13
N ALA A 39 -0.01 -5.62 27.34
CA ALA A 39 -1.00 -5.52 28.43
C ALA A 39 -2.15 -4.59 28.08
N SER A 40 -1.88 -3.45 27.42
CA SER A 40 -2.93 -2.54 26.96
C SER A 40 -3.86 -3.17 25.92
N MET A 41 -3.36 -4.10 25.10
CA MET A 41 -4.19 -4.83 24.13
C MET A 41 -4.97 -5.98 24.77
N ASN A 42 -4.46 -6.58 25.84
CA ASN A 42 -5.09 -7.73 26.50
C ASN A 42 -6.40 -7.39 27.25
N VAL A 43 -6.64 -6.10 27.52
CA VAL A 43 -7.89 -5.63 28.16
C VAL A 43 -8.95 -5.22 27.14
N MET A 44 -8.63 -5.26 25.84
CA MET A 44 -9.55 -4.90 24.76
C MET A 44 -10.45 -6.08 24.39
N SER A 45 -11.66 -5.76 23.92
CA SER A 45 -12.65 -6.73 23.44
C SER A 45 -12.62 -6.86 21.92
N PRO A 46 -13.05 -8.01 21.36
CA PRO A 46 -13.28 -8.14 19.92
C PRO A 46 -14.08 -6.98 19.34
N GLY A 47 -13.65 -6.43 18.22
CA GLY A 47 -14.23 -5.26 17.56
C GLY A 47 -13.70 -3.90 18.04
N ASP A 48 -12.98 -3.84 19.16
CA ASP A 48 -12.34 -2.59 19.60
C ASP A 48 -11.30 -2.11 18.57
N LEU A 49 -11.15 -0.78 18.45
CA LEU A 49 -10.25 -0.15 17.48
C LEU A 49 -8.85 0.08 18.06
N VAL A 50 -7.85 -0.42 17.34
CA VAL A 50 -6.45 -0.08 17.54
C VAL A 50 -5.95 0.73 16.35
N VAL A 51 -5.51 1.96 16.63
CA VAL A 51 -4.79 2.81 15.67
C VAL A 51 -3.30 2.71 15.96
N LEU A 52 -2.50 2.43 14.93
CA LEU A 52 -1.04 2.39 14.96
C LEU A 52 -0.48 3.55 14.14
N VAL A 53 0.22 4.49 14.76
CA VAL A 53 0.85 5.64 14.12
C VAL A 53 2.37 5.49 14.23
N GLN A 54 3.05 5.20 13.11
CA GLN A 54 4.40 4.64 13.16
C GLN A 54 5.32 5.40 12.20
N SER A 55 6.37 6.03 12.74
CA SER A 55 7.45 6.60 11.91
C SER A 55 8.15 5.54 11.08
N GLY A 56 8.29 4.34 11.63
CA GLY A 56 8.80 3.14 10.95
C GLY A 56 7.76 2.02 10.94
N SER A 57 8.08 0.89 11.56
CA SER A 57 7.13 -0.18 11.80
C SER A 57 7.33 -0.76 13.19
N PHE A 58 6.28 -0.81 14.00
CA PHE A 58 6.26 -1.45 15.30
C PHE A 58 6.38 -2.96 15.15
N ARG A 59 7.32 -3.52 15.90
CA ARG A 59 7.53 -4.96 16.02
C ARG A 59 7.53 -5.28 17.51
N LEU A 60 6.58 -6.10 17.93
CA LEU A 60 6.56 -6.63 19.30
C LEU A 60 7.38 -7.92 19.42
N ASP A 61 7.53 -8.66 18.32
CA ASP A 61 8.30 -9.90 18.17
C ASP A 61 8.76 -10.02 16.69
N ASN A 62 9.10 -11.23 16.23
CA ASN A 62 9.46 -11.51 14.81
C ASN A 62 8.29 -11.34 13.82
N PHE A 63 7.05 -11.16 14.30
CA PHE A 63 5.86 -11.03 13.48
C PHE A 63 5.35 -9.57 13.43
N ARG A 64 4.67 -9.21 12.34
CA ARG A 64 4.03 -7.88 12.20
C ARG A 64 2.94 -7.70 13.25
N PHE A 65 2.99 -6.59 13.99
CA PHE A 65 2.08 -6.31 15.12
C PHE A 65 0.59 -6.41 14.71
N ARG A 66 0.23 -5.91 13.53
CA ARG A 66 -1.15 -6.00 13.01
C ARG A 66 -1.73 -7.41 12.94
N LEU A 67 -0.91 -8.44 12.65
CA LEU A 67 -1.40 -9.82 12.59
C LEU A 67 -1.83 -10.32 13.97
N GLU A 68 -1.13 -9.91 15.03
CA GLU A 68 -1.48 -10.25 16.41
C GLU A 68 -2.73 -9.53 16.91
N LEU A 69 -3.06 -8.37 16.34
CA LEU A 69 -4.31 -7.66 16.60
C LEU A 69 -5.48 -8.35 15.91
N PHE A 70 -5.32 -8.77 14.65
CA PHE A 70 -6.37 -9.51 13.94
C PHE A 70 -6.65 -10.89 14.54
N LYS A 71 -5.65 -11.59 15.08
CA LYS A 71 -5.87 -12.84 15.83
C LYS A 71 -6.77 -12.66 17.05
N ARG A 72 -6.85 -11.44 17.59
CA ARG A 72 -7.73 -11.04 18.70
C ARG A 72 -9.05 -10.43 18.23
N GLU A 73 -9.33 -10.45 16.93
CA GLU A 73 -10.55 -9.88 16.33
C GLU A 73 -10.69 -8.36 16.58
N LEU A 74 -9.55 -7.66 16.77
CA LEU A 74 -9.51 -6.21 16.89
C LEU A 74 -9.58 -5.55 15.52
N CYS A 75 -10.24 -4.38 15.45
CA CYS A 75 -10.21 -3.52 14.28
C CYS A 75 -8.88 -2.75 14.24
N VAL A 76 -8.25 -2.60 13.08
CA VAL A 76 -6.91 -1.99 12.99
C VAL A 76 -6.83 -0.89 11.93
N ILE A 77 -6.38 0.30 12.31
CA ILE A 77 -5.90 1.31 11.36
C ILE A 77 -4.39 1.41 11.51
N GLU A 78 -3.66 1.26 10.41
CA GLU A 78 -2.21 1.27 10.40
C GLU A 78 -1.65 2.40 9.52
N HIS A 79 -0.86 3.29 10.11
CA HIS A 79 -0.09 4.33 9.43
C HIS A 79 1.41 4.03 9.55
N PRO A 80 1.99 3.13 8.73
CA PRO A 80 3.38 2.76 8.81
C PRO A 80 4.28 3.72 8.03
N HIS A 81 5.59 3.66 8.32
CA HIS A 81 6.67 4.30 7.56
C HIS A 81 6.55 5.81 7.38
N LEU A 82 5.90 6.51 8.33
CA LEU A 82 5.63 7.94 8.21
C LEU A 82 6.89 8.81 8.07
N ARG A 83 8.06 8.34 8.49
CA ARG A 83 9.35 9.06 8.33
C ARG A 83 9.78 9.23 6.87
N ARG A 84 9.33 8.35 5.96
CA ARG A 84 9.66 8.43 4.53
C ARG A 84 9.06 9.66 3.84
N MET A 85 8.00 10.24 4.42
CA MET A 85 7.28 11.38 3.87
C MET A 85 7.66 12.63 4.66
N GLN A 86 8.17 13.66 3.96
CA GLN A 86 8.71 14.87 4.57
C GLN A 86 8.26 16.13 3.81
N GLY A 87 8.35 17.30 4.46
CA GLY A 87 8.02 18.58 3.85
C GLY A 87 6.60 18.62 3.27
N ASP A 88 6.46 18.95 1.99
CA ASP A 88 5.17 19.10 1.31
C ASP A 88 4.35 17.80 1.23
N GLU A 89 4.99 16.64 1.44
CA GLU A 89 4.31 15.35 1.48
C GLU A 89 3.38 15.20 2.69
N LEU A 90 3.61 15.95 3.79
CA LEU A 90 2.76 15.88 4.98
C LEU A 90 1.31 16.26 4.66
N ALA A 91 1.12 17.40 3.99
CA ALA A 91 -0.21 17.85 3.56
C ALA A 91 -0.82 16.86 2.54
N THR A 92 0.00 16.28 1.68
CA THR A 92 -0.44 15.25 0.73
C THR A 92 -0.91 13.98 1.42
N TYR A 93 -0.23 13.54 2.49
CA TYR A 93 -0.66 12.39 3.28
C TYR A 93 -1.98 12.65 4.00
N VAL A 94 -2.13 13.83 4.61
CA VAL A 94 -3.37 14.24 5.29
C VAL A 94 -4.56 14.24 4.31
N ASP A 95 -4.38 14.76 3.10
CA ASP A 95 -5.43 14.69 2.08
C ASP A 95 -5.69 13.26 1.62
N ALA A 96 -4.67 12.42 1.51
CA ALA A 96 -4.80 11.04 1.06
C ALA A 96 -5.56 10.14 2.04
N ILE A 97 -5.56 10.44 3.34
CA ILE A 97 -6.33 9.67 4.32
C ILE A 97 -7.80 10.11 4.43
N ALA A 98 -8.22 11.17 3.72
CA ALA A 98 -9.61 11.61 3.70
C ALA A 98 -10.52 10.53 3.08
N TYR A 99 -11.58 10.16 3.80
CA TYR A 99 -12.48 9.09 3.38
C TYR A 99 -13.74 9.63 2.67
N ASP A 100 -13.83 9.39 1.36
CA ASP A 100 -15.07 9.59 0.60
C ASP A 100 -15.84 8.27 0.47
N LYS A 101 -16.78 8.07 1.40
CA LYS A 101 -17.62 6.87 1.46
C LYS A 101 -18.37 6.61 0.14
N GLU A 102 -18.96 7.64 -0.46
CA GLU A 102 -19.79 7.47 -1.66
C GLU A 102 -18.95 7.07 -2.86
N TYR A 103 -17.81 7.71 -3.06
CA TYR A 103 -16.87 7.36 -4.12
C TYR A 103 -16.34 5.94 -3.97
N TYR A 104 -15.75 5.61 -2.82
CA TYR A 104 -15.09 4.31 -2.63
C TYR A 104 -16.07 3.14 -2.66
N ARG A 105 -17.26 3.28 -2.07
CA ARG A 105 -18.28 2.22 -2.04
C ARG A 105 -19.05 2.08 -3.34
N THR A 106 -18.93 3.04 -4.26
CA THR A 106 -19.57 2.97 -5.58
C THR A 106 -18.58 2.53 -6.66
N VAL A 107 -17.41 3.15 -6.71
CA VAL A 107 -16.44 2.94 -7.79
C VAL A 107 -15.63 1.66 -7.57
N GLY A 108 -15.23 1.37 -6.33
CA GLY A 108 -14.42 0.19 -6.01
C GLY A 108 -15.09 -1.12 -6.43
N PRO A 109 -16.33 -1.40 -5.99
CA PRO A 109 -17.07 -2.58 -6.41
C PRO A 109 -17.28 -2.68 -7.94
N LYS A 110 -17.41 -1.54 -8.65
CA LYS A 110 -17.54 -1.54 -10.11
C LYS A 110 -16.24 -1.92 -10.80
N ILE A 111 -15.10 -1.38 -10.36
CA ILE A 111 -13.78 -1.79 -10.86
C ILE A 111 -13.55 -3.28 -10.58
N LYS A 112 -13.84 -3.73 -9.36
CA LYS A 112 -13.77 -5.14 -9.00
C LYS A 112 -14.60 -6.02 -9.92
N ALA A 113 -15.88 -5.70 -10.13
CA ALA A 113 -16.76 -6.46 -11.02
C ALA A 113 -16.26 -6.48 -12.47
N ALA A 114 -15.68 -5.38 -12.95
CA ALA A 114 -15.08 -5.32 -14.28
C ALA A 114 -13.85 -6.23 -14.40
N ILE A 115 -12.97 -6.24 -13.39
CA ILE A 115 -11.79 -7.12 -13.34
C ILE A 115 -12.21 -8.59 -13.25
N ASP A 116 -13.10 -8.94 -12.31
CA ASP A 116 -13.55 -10.32 -12.07
C ASP A 116 -14.23 -10.92 -13.32
N GLY A 117 -14.87 -10.08 -14.14
CA GLY A 117 -15.50 -10.49 -15.40
C GLY A 117 -14.59 -10.42 -16.63
N ALA A 118 -13.38 -9.85 -16.51
CA ALA A 118 -12.47 -9.67 -17.63
C ALA A 118 -11.83 -10.99 -18.05
N LYS A 119 -11.74 -11.20 -19.36
CA LYS A 119 -10.96 -12.30 -19.97
C LYS A 119 -9.62 -11.84 -20.52
N ARG A 120 -9.43 -10.51 -20.56
CA ARG A 120 -8.26 -9.84 -21.08
C ARG A 120 -8.24 -8.42 -20.52
N ILE A 121 -7.07 -7.97 -20.07
CA ILE A 121 -6.80 -6.56 -19.75
C ILE A 121 -5.57 -6.11 -20.52
N VAL A 122 -5.62 -4.90 -21.07
CA VAL A 122 -4.48 -4.28 -21.76
C VAL A 122 -4.11 -3.00 -21.03
N VAL A 123 -2.86 -2.91 -20.57
CA VAL A 123 -2.27 -1.68 -20.07
C VAL A 123 -1.64 -0.97 -21.26
N SER A 124 -2.29 0.08 -21.74
CA SER A 124 -1.86 0.84 -22.91
C SER A 124 -1.16 2.14 -22.48
N CYS A 125 0.06 2.33 -22.97
CA CYS A 125 0.82 3.57 -22.91
C CYS A 125 0.93 4.17 -24.32
N ALA A 126 1.70 5.26 -24.50
CA ALA A 126 1.76 5.95 -25.79
C ALA A 126 2.18 5.04 -26.96
N GLU A 127 3.19 4.18 -26.75
CA GLU A 127 3.75 3.30 -27.79
C GLU A 127 3.85 1.83 -27.36
N THR A 128 3.41 1.51 -26.15
CA THR A 128 3.60 0.19 -25.53
C THR A 128 2.29 -0.37 -25.02
N GLU A 129 2.15 -1.69 -25.11
CA GLU A 129 1.01 -2.43 -24.59
C GLU A 129 1.49 -3.66 -23.82
N LEU A 130 1.04 -3.78 -22.58
CA LEU A 130 1.18 -4.99 -21.78
C LEU A 130 -0.18 -5.68 -21.71
N VAL A 131 -0.23 -6.90 -22.21
CA VAL A 131 -1.45 -7.69 -22.36
C VAL A 131 -1.47 -8.78 -21.30
N TYR A 132 -2.52 -8.79 -20.50
CA TYR A 132 -2.90 -9.88 -19.62
C TYR A 132 -3.98 -10.69 -20.34
N ASP A 133 -3.60 -11.82 -20.95
CA ASP A 133 -4.49 -12.62 -21.81
C ASP A 133 -5.09 -13.82 -21.06
N GLY A 134 -6.04 -13.57 -20.17
CA GLY A 134 -6.68 -14.64 -19.40
C GLY A 134 -7.58 -14.13 -18.29
N PRO A 135 -8.20 -15.05 -17.54
CA PRO A 135 -8.94 -14.70 -16.33
C PRO A 135 -7.99 -14.25 -15.22
N PHE A 136 -8.56 -13.59 -14.23
CA PHE A 136 -7.88 -13.12 -13.04
C PHE A 136 -8.41 -13.85 -11.80
N GLU A 137 -7.60 -13.85 -10.76
CA GLU A 137 -8.08 -14.14 -9.42
C GLU A 137 -9.16 -13.12 -9.01
N THR A 138 -9.92 -13.46 -7.97
CA THR A 138 -10.94 -12.55 -7.44
C THR A 138 -10.27 -11.27 -6.93
N ALA A 139 -10.60 -10.13 -7.52
CA ALA A 139 -10.00 -8.85 -7.17
C ALA A 139 -10.28 -8.48 -5.71
N LYS A 140 -9.28 -7.93 -5.04
CA LYS A 140 -9.36 -7.49 -3.65
C LYS A 140 -9.66 -6.00 -3.59
N LEU A 141 -10.41 -5.59 -2.57
CA LEU A 141 -10.75 -4.20 -2.30
C LEU A 141 -9.97 -3.73 -1.08
N ASN A 142 -9.31 -2.59 -1.21
CA ASN A 142 -8.80 -1.83 -0.09
C ASN A 142 -9.36 -0.41 -0.18
N THR A 143 -10.65 -0.31 0.14
CA THR A 143 -11.50 0.88 -0.04
C THR A 143 -12.09 1.39 1.27
N GLY A 144 -11.60 0.90 2.41
CA GLY A 144 -12.10 1.26 3.74
C GLY A 144 -13.48 0.70 4.09
N ASP A 145 -14.12 -0.07 3.20
CA ASP A 145 -15.34 -0.81 3.52
C ASP A 145 -14.98 -2.27 3.81
N TYR A 146 -15.01 -2.63 5.10
CA TYR A 146 -14.67 -3.96 5.59
C TYR A 146 -15.92 -4.80 5.90
N ALA A 147 -17.09 -4.39 5.45
CA ALA A 147 -18.33 -5.14 5.66
C ALA A 147 -18.18 -6.58 5.13
N GLY A 148 -18.43 -7.57 6.00
CA GLY A 148 -18.32 -8.99 5.67
C GLY A 148 -16.90 -9.56 5.62
N MET A 149 -15.87 -8.76 5.92
CA MET A 149 -14.49 -9.23 6.00
C MET A 149 -14.20 -9.82 7.39
N LYS A 150 -13.39 -10.89 7.45
CA LYS A 150 -12.93 -11.48 8.71
C LYS A 150 -12.09 -10.49 9.54
N ASN A 151 -11.21 -9.77 8.86
CA ASN A 151 -10.35 -8.76 9.47
C ASN A 151 -10.88 -7.38 9.09
N VAL A 152 -11.07 -6.51 10.07
CA VAL A 152 -11.58 -5.15 9.88
C VAL A 152 -10.43 -4.16 9.99
N GLY A 153 -10.13 -3.46 8.89
CA GLY A 153 -9.06 -2.47 8.85
C GLY A 153 -7.81 -2.91 8.07
N GLY A 154 -6.79 -2.07 8.08
CA GLY A 154 -5.58 -2.24 7.27
C GLY A 154 -4.67 -1.01 7.26
N GLN A 155 -3.78 -0.98 6.28
CA GLN A 155 -2.86 0.12 6.06
C GLN A 155 -3.56 1.31 5.39
N PHE A 156 -3.26 2.50 5.89
CA PHE A 156 -3.67 3.78 5.32
C PHE A 156 -2.46 4.48 4.66
N PRO A 157 -2.66 5.22 3.56
CA PRO A 157 -3.96 5.50 2.92
C PRO A 157 -4.56 4.26 2.22
N ILE A 158 -5.88 4.31 2.07
CA ILE A 158 -6.65 3.33 1.29
C ILE A 158 -6.84 3.85 -0.14
N GLY A 159 -7.46 3.03 -0.98
CA GLY A 159 -7.94 3.42 -2.29
C GLY A 159 -7.27 2.63 -3.40
N GLU A 160 -7.53 1.33 -3.44
CA GLU A 160 -7.10 0.48 -4.55
C GLU A 160 -8.06 -0.68 -4.78
N VAL A 161 -8.04 -1.18 -6.02
CA VAL A 161 -8.57 -2.49 -6.39
C VAL A 161 -7.45 -3.23 -7.12
N PHE A 162 -7.11 -4.43 -6.68
CA PHE A 162 -6.00 -5.17 -7.25
C PHE A 162 -6.30 -6.66 -7.40
N THR A 163 -5.60 -7.32 -8.30
CA THR A 163 -5.74 -8.75 -8.57
C THR A 163 -4.42 -9.35 -9.06
N GLU A 164 -4.38 -10.68 -9.21
CA GLU A 164 -3.32 -11.43 -9.89
C GLU A 164 -3.94 -12.12 -11.12
N PRO A 165 -3.21 -12.24 -12.25
CA PRO A 165 -3.67 -13.09 -13.35
C PRO A 165 -3.64 -14.56 -12.89
N ALA A 166 -4.66 -15.33 -13.30
CA ALA A 166 -4.73 -16.75 -12.91
C ALA A 166 -3.59 -17.59 -13.50
N LEU A 167 -3.01 -17.13 -14.62
CA LEU A 167 -1.86 -17.72 -15.29
C LEU A 167 -0.86 -16.60 -15.60
N LEU A 168 0.26 -16.58 -14.87
CA LEU A 168 1.28 -15.53 -15.01
C LEU A 168 1.92 -15.56 -16.42
N GLU A 169 2.01 -16.73 -17.04
CA GLU A 169 2.55 -16.92 -18.39
C GLU A 169 1.74 -16.22 -19.49
N ASN A 170 0.52 -15.78 -19.19
CA ASN A 170 -0.33 -15.06 -20.13
C ASN A 170 -0.08 -13.54 -20.14
N VAL A 171 0.85 -13.05 -19.33
CA VAL A 171 1.23 -11.63 -19.29
C VAL A 171 2.39 -11.39 -20.26
N ASN A 172 2.16 -10.62 -21.32
CA ASN A 172 3.13 -10.41 -22.40
C ASN A 172 3.03 -9.00 -23.00
N GLY A 173 4.17 -8.43 -23.41
CA GLY A 173 4.23 -7.18 -24.14
C GLY A 173 5.26 -6.21 -23.59
N THR A 174 5.01 -4.91 -23.78
CA THR A 174 5.89 -3.84 -23.32
C THR A 174 5.13 -2.84 -22.48
N VAL A 175 5.78 -2.23 -21.49
CA VAL A 175 5.17 -1.19 -20.66
C VAL A 175 6.21 -0.14 -20.28
N ASP A 176 5.78 1.12 -20.21
CA ASP A 176 6.62 2.21 -19.73
C ASP A 176 6.33 2.47 -18.23
N LEU A 177 7.31 2.20 -17.39
CA LEU A 177 7.26 2.41 -15.94
C LEU A 177 7.71 3.84 -15.63
N PHE A 178 6.81 4.66 -15.10
CA PHE A 178 7.11 6.06 -14.79
C PHE A 178 7.73 6.26 -13.40
N ALA A 179 7.66 5.26 -12.52
CA ALA A 179 8.27 5.26 -11.19
C ALA A 179 8.53 3.82 -10.72
N PHE A 180 9.41 3.66 -9.74
CA PHE A 180 9.73 2.38 -9.11
C PHE A 180 10.14 2.56 -7.65
N ALA A 181 10.16 1.47 -6.88
CA ALA A 181 10.67 1.45 -5.51
C ALA A 181 12.18 1.16 -5.51
N ASP A 182 12.98 1.94 -4.80
CA ASP A 182 14.38 1.59 -4.57
C ASP A 182 14.53 0.48 -3.51
N THR A 183 15.78 0.13 -3.17
CA THR A 183 16.09 -0.88 -2.14
C THR A 183 15.71 -0.45 -0.71
N ASN A 184 15.33 0.81 -0.50
CA ASN A 184 14.83 1.35 0.77
C ASN A 184 13.29 1.43 0.81
N PHE A 185 12.61 0.97 -0.26
CA PHE A 185 11.17 1.10 -0.49
C PHE A 185 10.72 2.57 -0.54
N GLU A 186 11.57 3.44 -1.08
CA GLU A 186 11.22 4.81 -1.43
C GLU A 186 10.98 4.92 -2.93
N LEU A 187 10.00 5.76 -3.30
CA LEU A 187 9.64 5.98 -4.68
C LEU A 187 10.71 6.79 -5.41
N MET A 188 11.14 6.28 -6.55
CA MET A 188 12.04 6.92 -7.49
C MET A 188 11.30 7.22 -8.79
N VAL A 189 11.37 8.46 -9.25
CA VAL A 189 10.82 8.90 -10.54
C VAL A 189 11.99 9.21 -11.47
N PRO A 190 12.32 8.33 -12.44
CA PRO A 190 13.39 8.59 -13.38
C PRO A 190 13.04 9.73 -14.34
N GLU A 191 14.07 10.40 -14.89
CA GLU A 191 13.89 11.50 -15.86
C GLU A 191 13.12 11.07 -17.12
N ARG A 192 13.24 9.80 -17.49
CA ARG A 192 12.49 9.15 -18.58
C ARG A 192 11.89 7.83 -18.09
N PRO A 193 10.69 7.45 -18.54
CA PRO A 193 10.12 6.16 -18.20
C PRO A 193 11.03 4.99 -18.57
N ILE A 194 11.05 3.96 -17.73
CA ILE A 194 11.77 2.72 -17.98
C ILE A 194 10.89 1.85 -18.87
N ARG A 195 11.38 1.47 -20.04
CA ARG A 195 10.64 0.58 -20.93
C ARG A 195 10.97 -0.85 -20.58
N ALA A 196 9.97 -1.60 -20.12
CA ALA A 196 10.10 -3.00 -19.74
C ALA A 196 9.46 -3.90 -20.79
N THR A 197 10.14 -4.99 -21.16
CA THR A 197 9.60 -6.08 -21.96
C THR A 197 9.30 -7.28 -21.07
N ILE A 198 8.06 -7.76 -21.13
CA ILE A 198 7.57 -8.89 -20.35
C ILE A 198 7.24 -10.02 -21.33
N GLU A 199 7.82 -11.20 -21.08
CA GLU A 199 7.51 -12.43 -21.79
C GLU A 199 7.12 -13.52 -20.79
N LYS A 200 5.94 -14.10 -20.98
CA LYS A 200 5.39 -15.15 -20.12
C LYS A 200 5.42 -14.78 -18.64
N GLY A 201 5.04 -13.55 -18.33
CA GLY A 201 5.02 -13.02 -16.97
C GLY A 201 6.39 -12.66 -16.41
N ILE A 202 7.48 -12.82 -17.16
CA ILE A 202 8.84 -12.51 -16.72
C ILE A 202 9.34 -11.24 -17.39
N LEU A 203 9.91 -10.32 -16.61
CA LEU A 203 10.63 -9.17 -17.14
C LEU A 203 11.97 -9.64 -17.74
N VAL A 204 12.07 -9.60 -19.07
CA VAL A 204 13.21 -10.14 -19.82
C VAL A 204 14.17 -9.07 -20.33
N ASN A 205 13.67 -7.83 -20.52
CA ASN A 205 14.50 -6.72 -20.99
C ASN A 205 14.00 -5.40 -20.37
N VAL A 206 14.94 -4.49 -20.13
CA VAL A 206 14.66 -3.10 -19.80
C VAL A 206 15.50 -2.16 -20.64
N GLU A 207 14.88 -1.11 -21.13
CA GLU A 207 15.55 0.03 -21.72
C GLU A 207 15.37 1.23 -20.80
N TYR A 208 16.32 2.16 -20.87
CA TYR A 208 16.27 3.42 -20.13
C TYR A 208 16.34 3.32 -18.60
N ALA A 209 16.57 2.12 -18.06
CA ALA A 209 16.69 1.88 -16.63
C ALA A 209 17.86 2.66 -16.00
N PRO A 210 17.63 3.43 -14.93
CA PRO A 210 18.71 3.99 -14.12
C PRO A 210 19.44 2.88 -13.35
N SER A 211 20.64 3.18 -12.86
CA SER A 211 21.49 2.24 -12.10
C SER A 211 20.78 1.62 -10.89
N GLU A 212 19.93 2.40 -10.23
CA GLU A 212 19.17 2.05 -9.04
C GLU A 212 18.12 0.99 -9.35
N PHE A 213 17.48 1.08 -10.52
CA PHE A 213 16.52 0.07 -10.98
C PHE A 213 17.23 -1.24 -11.34
N VAL A 214 18.41 -1.15 -11.97
CA VAL A 214 19.23 -2.33 -12.28
C VAL A 214 19.69 -3.02 -11.00
N ALA A 215 20.16 -2.27 -10.00
CA ALA A 215 20.55 -2.81 -8.70
C ALA A 215 19.39 -3.52 -7.98
N MET A 216 18.18 -2.93 -8.02
CA MET A 216 16.97 -3.56 -7.49
C MET A 216 16.67 -4.89 -8.21
N MET A 217 16.72 -4.91 -9.54
CA MET A 217 16.49 -6.13 -10.33
C MET A 217 17.52 -7.22 -10.01
N ASP A 218 18.79 -6.87 -9.89
CA ASP A 218 19.86 -7.82 -9.58
C ASP A 218 19.70 -8.40 -8.17
N HIS A 219 19.20 -7.60 -7.22
CA HIS A 219 18.86 -8.09 -5.89
C HIS A 219 17.74 -9.14 -5.93
N ILE A 220 16.65 -8.86 -6.66
CA ILE A 220 15.54 -9.82 -6.79
C ILE A 220 15.98 -11.09 -7.51
N LYS A 221 16.78 -10.96 -8.59
CA LYS A 221 17.32 -12.09 -9.37
C LYS A 221 18.20 -13.05 -8.57
N ALA A 222 18.74 -12.62 -7.43
CA ALA A 222 19.52 -13.49 -6.56
C ALA A 222 18.66 -14.58 -5.92
N ASP A 223 17.37 -14.32 -5.71
CA ASP A 223 16.45 -15.20 -4.98
C ASP A 223 15.32 -15.74 -5.86
N GLU A 224 14.85 -14.98 -6.86
CA GLU A 224 13.71 -15.35 -7.69
C GLU A 224 13.73 -14.75 -9.11
N ALA A 225 12.83 -15.25 -9.97
CA ALA A 225 12.62 -14.65 -11.28
C ALA A 225 11.84 -13.33 -11.17
N LEU A 226 12.17 -12.35 -12.03
CA LEU A 226 11.49 -11.04 -12.10
C LEU A 226 10.07 -11.17 -12.64
N THR A 227 9.16 -11.70 -11.82
CA THR A 227 7.82 -12.09 -12.22
C THR A 227 6.84 -10.94 -12.00
N VAL A 228 6.04 -10.62 -13.01
CA VAL A 228 4.91 -9.69 -12.89
C VAL A 228 3.74 -10.44 -12.28
N ARG A 229 3.39 -10.08 -11.04
CA ARG A 229 2.38 -10.80 -10.25
C ARG A 229 1.05 -10.08 -10.14
N GLU A 230 1.06 -8.84 -9.67
CA GLU A 230 -0.16 -8.10 -9.38
C GLU A 230 -0.46 -7.05 -10.46
N LEU A 231 -1.75 -6.79 -10.66
CA LEU A 231 -2.28 -5.64 -11.39
C LEU A 231 -3.17 -4.85 -10.43
N GLY A 232 -2.80 -3.60 -10.17
CA GLY A 232 -3.53 -2.69 -9.27
C GLY A 232 -4.04 -1.46 -9.99
N PHE A 233 -5.20 -0.99 -9.54
CA PHE A 233 -5.79 0.30 -9.92
C PHE A 233 -5.93 1.14 -8.65
N GLY A 234 -5.08 2.15 -8.51
CA GLY A 234 -5.22 3.11 -7.44
C GLY A 234 -6.44 4.01 -7.67
N MET A 235 -7.00 4.50 -6.57
CA MET A 235 -8.26 5.25 -6.55
C MET A 235 -8.16 6.50 -5.69
N ASN A 236 -7.04 6.71 -5.00
CA ASN A 236 -6.88 7.82 -4.08
C ASN A 236 -6.69 9.13 -4.83
N ARG A 237 -7.75 9.95 -4.87
CA ARG A 237 -7.78 11.19 -5.65
C ARG A 237 -6.84 12.29 -5.14
N ALA A 238 -6.31 12.15 -3.92
CA ALA A 238 -5.30 13.08 -3.43
C ALA A 238 -3.92 12.83 -4.06
N LEU A 239 -3.72 11.62 -4.60
CA LEU A 239 -2.46 11.15 -5.17
C LEU A 239 -2.56 11.15 -6.70
N THR A 240 -1.62 11.81 -7.37
CA THR A 240 -1.49 11.94 -8.82
C THR A 240 -0.03 11.85 -9.23
N ARG A 241 0.26 11.79 -10.54
CA ARG A 241 1.63 11.82 -11.07
C ARG A 241 2.48 13.02 -10.64
N HIS A 242 1.85 14.14 -10.27
CA HIS A 242 2.55 15.36 -9.84
C HIS A 242 2.42 15.63 -8.33
N ARG A 243 1.66 14.79 -7.63
CA ARG A 243 1.41 14.90 -6.20
C ARG A 243 1.34 13.49 -5.63
N PHE A 244 2.48 12.98 -5.17
CA PHE A 244 2.61 11.61 -4.70
C PHE A 244 3.37 11.57 -3.38
N LEU A 245 3.42 10.37 -2.79
CA LEU A 245 4.14 10.08 -1.56
C LEU A 245 5.33 9.19 -1.89
N LYS A 246 6.45 9.39 -1.21
CA LYS A 246 7.66 8.57 -1.37
C LYS A 246 7.53 7.19 -0.76
N ASP A 247 6.71 7.03 0.27
CA ASP A 247 6.43 5.69 0.80
C ASP A 247 5.67 4.87 -0.24
N VAL A 248 6.28 3.78 -0.71
CA VAL A 248 5.73 2.95 -1.80
C VAL A 248 4.37 2.37 -1.43
N GLY A 249 4.18 1.90 -0.19
CA GLY A 249 2.91 1.34 0.25
C GLY A 249 1.77 2.36 0.30
N SER A 250 2.09 3.65 0.42
CA SER A 250 1.14 4.75 0.31
C SER A 250 0.93 5.17 -1.14
N TYR A 251 2.00 5.18 -1.94
CA TYR A 251 2.01 5.52 -3.35
C TYR A 251 1.15 4.58 -4.21
N GLU A 252 1.12 3.29 -3.91
CA GLU A 252 0.31 2.28 -4.63
C GLU A 252 -1.17 2.67 -4.78
N ARG A 253 -1.70 3.56 -3.93
CA ARG A 253 -3.08 4.03 -3.97
C ARG A 253 -3.33 5.11 -5.03
N MET A 254 -2.30 5.57 -5.75
CA MET A 254 -2.36 6.68 -6.69
C MET A 254 -3.36 6.46 -7.83
N CYS A 255 -4.24 7.44 -8.05
CA CYS A 255 -5.24 7.44 -9.11
C CYS A 255 -4.68 7.94 -10.46
#